data_AF-A0A2P5DK87-F1
#
_entry.id   AF-A0A2P5DK87-F1
#
_cell.length_a   1.000
_cell.length_b   1.000
_cell.length_c   1.000
_cell.angle_alpha   90.00
_cell.angle_beta   90.00
_cell.angle_gamma   90.00
#
_symmetry.space_group_name_H-M   'P 1'
#
loop_
_entity.id
_entity.type
_entity.pdbx_description
1 polymer ?
#
loop_
_entity_poly.entity_id
_entity_poly.type
_entity_poly.pdbx_seq_one_letter_code
_entity_poly.pdbx_strand_id
1 'polypeptide(L)'
;MGESLLTHIVGCYTSAQVWQILELYFASQTKAKIQYKTQLQNLTKEDLSLNTYLLKVKALVDQLASVGHILTTKNHIDVIFEGLPSEYDTFVLTINTRTDTYIVAKIESLLLAQESRIEKCIATIDSSAPLSSANLATAKRPFTLGHSGNSSF
;
A
#
# COMPACT_ATOMS: atom_id res chain seq x y z
N MET A 1 -5.75 -26.35 16.90
CA MET A 1 -6.03 -25.27 17.87
C MET A 1 -6.79 -25.76 19.10
N GLY A 2 -7.84 -26.58 18.98
CA GLY A 2 -8.55 -27.14 20.16
C GLY A 2 -7.77 -28.20 20.96
N GLU A 3 -6.78 -28.86 20.35
CA GLU A 3 -6.05 -29.98 20.98
C GLU A 3 -5.16 -29.56 22.16
N SER A 4 -4.56 -28.36 22.13
CA SER A 4 -3.73 -27.86 23.24
C SER A 4 -4.55 -27.41 24.47
N LEU A 5 -5.80 -27.02 24.24
CA LEU A 5 -6.75 -26.73 25.32
C LEU A 5 -7.23 -28.03 25.96
N LEU A 6 -7.52 -29.05 25.14
CA LEU A 6 -7.95 -30.36 25.63
C LEU A 6 -6.88 -31.01 26.51
N THR A 7 -5.60 -30.94 26.13
CA THR A 7 -4.49 -31.46 26.96
C THR A 7 -4.37 -30.75 28.31
N HIS A 8 -4.72 -29.46 28.40
CA HIS A 8 -4.73 -28.74 29.69
C HIS A 8 -5.92 -29.09 30.58
N ILE A 9 -7.04 -29.50 29.98
CA ILE A 9 -8.26 -29.89 30.70
C ILE A 9 -8.15 -31.34 31.22
N VAL A 10 -7.30 -32.18 30.61
CA VAL A 10 -7.01 -33.55 31.09
C VAL A 10 -6.32 -33.47 32.46
N GLY A 11 -7.09 -33.72 33.52
CA GLY A 11 -6.62 -33.65 34.92
C GLY A 11 -7.41 -32.67 35.80
N CYS A 12 -8.40 -31.96 35.26
CA CYS A 12 -9.33 -31.18 36.08
C CYS A 12 -10.35 -32.10 36.77
N TYR A 13 -10.57 -31.88 38.07
CA TYR A 13 -11.53 -32.66 38.87
C TYR A 13 -12.81 -31.87 39.20
N THR A 14 -12.83 -30.57 38.90
CA THR A 14 -13.97 -29.69 39.16
C THR A 14 -14.30 -28.83 37.96
N SER A 15 -15.58 -28.50 37.81
CA SER A 15 -16.06 -27.56 36.79
C SER A 15 -15.39 -26.18 36.91
N ALA A 16 -15.08 -25.75 38.13
CA ALA A 16 -14.38 -24.48 38.40
C ALA A 16 -12.97 -24.45 37.79
N GLN A 17 -12.21 -25.55 37.87
CA GLN A 17 -10.86 -25.63 37.27
C GLN A 17 -10.93 -25.57 35.73
N VAL A 18 -11.87 -26.31 35.13
CA VAL A 18 -12.10 -26.26 33.68
C VAL A 18 -12.47 -24.85 33.24
N TRP A 19 -13.35 -24.18 33.98
CA TRP A 19 -13.76 -22.81 33.67
C TRP A 19 -12.59 -21.83 33.75
N GLN A 20 -11.74 -21.92 34.77
CA GLN A 20 -10.56 -21.06 34.90
C GLN A 20 -9.58 -21.21 33.73
N ILE A 21 -9.32 -22.45 33.28
CA ILE A 21 -8.45 -22.71 32.12
C ILE A 21 -9.07 -22.12 30.86
N LEU A 22 -10.38 -22.30 30.67
CA LEU A 22 -11.11 -21.78 29.52
C LEU A 22 -11.09 -20.24 29.50
N GLU A 23 -11.35 -19.62 30.64
CA GLU A 23 -11.31 -18.17 30.83
C GLU A 23 -9.92 -17.61 30.52
N LEU A 24 -8.87 -18.21 31.08
CA LEU A 24 -7.49 -17.80 30.82
C LEU A 24 -7.13 -17.94 29.33
N TYR A 25 -7.55 -19.02 28.70
CA TYR A 25 -7.33 -19.26 27.28
C TYR A 25 -8.00 -18.18 26.42
N PHE A 26 -9.30 -17.93 26.60
CA PHE A 26 -10.00 -16.90 25.83
C PHE A 26 -9.52 -15.48 26.14
N ALA A 27 -9.11 -15.21 27.38
CA ALA A 27 -8.47 -13.95 27.74
C ALA A 27 -7.16 -13.77 26.97
N SER A 28 -6.33 -14.82 26.87
CA SER A 28 -5.09 -14.81 26.08
C SER A 28 -5.38 -14.58 24.58
N GLN A 29 -6.33 -15.32 24.00
CA GLN A 29 -6.70 -15.16 22.59
C GLN A 29 -7.23 -13.75 22.29
N THR A 30 -8.03 -13.18 23.19
CA THR A 30 -8.55 -11.82 23.06
C THR A 30 -7.42 -10.79 23.10
N LYS A 31 -6.48 -10.93 24.05
CA LYS A 31 -5.30 -10.07 24.13
C LYS A 31 -4.43 -10.15 22.87
N ALA A 32 -4.12 -11.37 22.41
CA ALA A 32 -3.33 -11.60 21.20
C ALA A 32 -4.00 -10.96 19.97
N LYS A 33 -5.32 -11.16 19.81
CA LYS A 33 -6.11 -10.52 18.74
C LYS A 33 -6.00 -9.00 18.78
N ILE A 34 -6.17 -8.37 19.94
CA ILE A 34 -6.04 -6.91 20.08
C ILE A 34 -4.63 -6.48 19.69
N GLN A 35 -3.61 -7.15 20.21
CA GLN A 35 -2.22 -6.84 19.93
C GLN A 35 -1.88 -6.94 18.43
N TYR A 36 -2.36 -7.98 17.74
CA TYR A 36 -2.13 -8.13 16.30
C TYR A 36 -2.87 -7.06 15.50
N LYS A 37 -4.10 -6.70 15.88
CA LYS A 37 -4.84 -5.59 15.22
C LYS A 37 -4.11 -4.26 15.38
N THR A 38 -3.62 -3.95 16.58
CA THR A 38 -2.85 -2.73 16.82
C THR A 38 -1.54 -2.72 16.04
N GLN A 39 -0.81 -3.83 16.00
CA GLN A 39 0.39 -3.94 15.17
C GLN A 39 0.10 -3.73 13.70
N LEU A 40 -1.02 -4.27 13.19
CA LEU A 40 -1.42 -4.15 11.80
C LEU A 40 -1.77 -2.69 11.43
N GLN A 41 -2.48 -1.98 12.31
CA GLN A 41 -2.85 -0.58 12.11
C GLN A 41 -1.65 0.38 12.18
N ASN A 42 -0.65 0.05 12.99
CA ASN A 42 0.56 0.87 13.13
C ASN A 42 1.66 0.46 12.14
N LEU A 43 1.42 -0.56 11.30
CA LEU A 43 2.41 -1.03 10.34
C LEU A 43 2.39 -0.13 9.11
N THR A 44 3.45 0.64 8.93
CA THR A 44 3.70 1.46 7.75
C THR A 44 4.83 0.87 6.91
N LYS A 45 4.84 1.18 5.61
CA LYS A 45 5.97 0.85 4.73
C LYS A 45 7.20 1.66 5.13
N GLU A 46 7.08 2.99 5.24
CA GLU A 46 8.17 3.95 5.53
C GLU A 46 9.53 3.52 4.95
N ASP A 47 10.48 3.11 5.79
CA ASP A 47 11.86 2.73 5.43
C ASP A 47 12.01 1.28 4.93
N LEU A 48 10.93 0.51 4.88
CA LEU A 48 10.92 -0.86 4.40
C LEU A 48 10.77 -0.90 2.88
N SER A 49 11.39 -1.89 2.25
CA SER A 49 11.02 -2.25 0.87
C SER A 49 9.56 -2.70 0.83
N LEU A 50 8.85 -2.42 -0.26
CA LEU A 50 7.44 -2.76 -0.38
C LEU A 50 7.21 -4.28 -0.20
N ASN A 51 8.12 -5.12 -0.72
CA ASN A 51 8.04 -6.57 -0.52
C ASN A 51 8.11 -6.95 0.97
N THR A 52 9.06 -6.37 1.72
CA THR A 52 9.19 -6.62 3.17
C THR A 52 7.94 -6.18 3.92
N TYR A 53 7.38 -5.02 3.55
CA TYR A 53 6.13 -4.52 4.11
C TYR A 53 4.97 -5.50 3.87
N LEU A 54 4.76 -5.94 2.62
CA LEU A 54 3.69 -6.88 2.27
C LEU A 54 3.83 -8.23 3.01
N LEU A 55 5.05 -8.74 3.15
CA LEU A 55 5.31 -9.96 3.92
C LEU A 55 4.94 -9.79 5.41
N LYS A 56 5.23 -8.63 6.01
CA LYS A 56 4.87 -8.33 7.40
C LYS A 56 3.34 -8.23 7.57
N VAL A 57 2.66 -7.56 6.65
CA VAL A 57 1.18 -7.49 6.63
C VAL A 57 0.63 -8.92 6.59
N LYS A 58 1.06 -9.73 5.62
CA LYS A 58 0.61 -11.12 5.49
C LYS A 58 0.85 -11.93 6.77
N ALA A 59 2.03 -11.81 7.38
CA ALA A 59 2.33 -12.50 8.63
C ALA A 59 1.35 -12.13 9.74
N LEU A 60 1.04 -10.84 9.93
CA LEU A 60 0.05 -10.39 10.92
C LEU A 60 -1.37 -10.86 10.60
N VAL A 61 -1.76 -10.88 9.33
CA VAL A 61 -3.05 -11.43 8.88
C VAL A 61 -3.14 -12.93 9.19
N ASP A 62 -2.07 -13.68 8.94
CA ASP A 62 -1.98 -15.11 9.25
C ASP A 62 -2.05 -15.35 10.78
N GLN A 63 -1.43 -14.48 11.59
CA GLN A 63 -1.57 -14.54 13.05
C GLN A 63 -3.00 -14.21 13.53
N LEU A 64 -3.66 -13.23 12.92
CA LEU A 64 -5.07 -12.94 13.21
C LEU A 64 -5.97 -14.14 12.86
N ALA A 65 -5.73 -14.78 11.72
CA ALA A 65 -6.46 -15.98 11.32
C ALA A 65 -6.23 -17.14 12.31
N SER A 66 -5.02 -17.29 12.84
CA SER A 66 -4.68 -18.34 13.82
C SER A 66 -5.46 -18.19 15.14
N VAL A 67 -5.76 -16.95 15.56
CA VAL A 67 -6.60 -16.65 16.73
C VAL A 67 -8.10 -16.56 16.40
N GLY A 68 -8.51 -16.98 15.21
CA GLY A 68 -9.91 -17.07 14.78
C GLY A 68 -10.48 -15.77 14.21
N HIS A 69 -9.64 -14.82 13.82
CA HIS A 69 -10.05 -13.57 13.18
C HIS A 69 -9.58 -13.50 11.72
N ILE A 70 -10.44 -13.95 10.81
CA ILE A 70 -10.14 -13.94 9.37
C ILE A 70 -10.53 -12.56 8.79
N LEU A 71 -9.60 -11.91 8.10
CA LEU A 71 -9.89 -10.67 7.37
C LEU A 71 -10.56 -10.98 6.03
N THR A 72 -11.53 -10.14 5.66
CA THR A 72 -12.07 -10.16 4.29
C THR A 72 -11.01 -9.67 3.31
N THR A 73 -11.14 -10.07 2.04
CA THR A 73 -10.25 -9.61 0.96
C THR A 73 -10.19 -8.08 0.89
N LYS A 74 -11.35 -7.43 1.02
CA LYS A 74 -11.43 -5.96 1.05
C LYS A 74 -10.66 -5.37 2.24
N ASN A 75 -10.90 -5.85 3.46
CA ASN A 75 -10.22 -5.32 4.64
C ASN A 75 -8.70 -5.54 4.58
N HIS A 76 -8.25 -6.66 4.01
CA HIS A 76 -6.82 -6.90 3.80
C HIS A 76 -6.23 -5.86 2.83
N ILE A 77 -6.91 -5.59 1.70
CA ILE A 77 -6.48 -4.56 0.74
C ILE A 77 -6.48 -3.17 1.38
N ASP A 78 -7.53 -2.82 2.12
CA ASP A 78 -7.66 -1.52 2.80
C ASP A 78 -6.50 -1.33 3.80
N VAL A 79 -6.16 -2.35 4.60
CA VAL A 79 -5.00 -2.34 5.51
C VAL A 79 -3.68 -2.13 4.78
N ILE A 80 -3.49 -2.77 3.62
CA ILE A 80 -2.29 -2.56 2.81
C ILE A 80 -2.21 -1.09 2.39
N PHE A 81 -3.31 -0.50 1.93
CA PHE A 81 -3.33 0.89 1.46
C PHE A 81 -3.12 1.91 2.59
N GLU A 82 -3.67 1.67 3.78
CA GLU A 82 -3.50 2.54 4.95
C GLU A 82 -2.04 2.66 5.40
N GLY A 83 -1.21 1.63 5.17
CA GLY A 83 0.20 1.65 5.53
C GLY A 83 1.16 2.15 4.44
N LEU A 84 0.66 2.54 3.27
CA LEU A 84 1.50 3.06 2.18
C LEU A 84 1.79 4.56 2.33
N PRO A 85 2.98 5.03 1.93
CA PRO A 85 3.31 6.45 1.87
C PRO A 85 2.59 7.14 0.71
N SER A 86 2.53 8.48 0.77
CA SER A 86 1.76 9.32 -0.18
C SER A 86 2.19 9.19 -1.65
N GLU A 87 3.40 8.69 -1.92
CA GLU A 87 3.87 8.37 -3.28
C GLU A 87 2.97 7.33 -3.99
N TYR A 88 2.18 6.56 -3.24
CA TYR A 88 1.21 5.59 -3.77
C TYR A 88 -0.23 6.13 -3.85
N ASP A 89 -0.52 7.36 -3.41
CA ASP A 89 -1.91 7.88 -3.33
C ASP A 89 -2.65 7.82 -4.67
N THR A 90 -1.95 8.15 -5.77
CA THR A 90 -2.54 8.08 -7.12
C THR A 90 -2.89 6.64 -7.50
N PHE A 91 -2.06 5.67 -7.10
CA PHE A 91 -2.32 4.25 -7.33
C PHE A 91 -3.53 3.80 -6.51
N VAL A 92 -3.57 4.12 -5.22
CA VAL A 92 -4.69 3.78 -4.31
C VAL A 92 -6.01 4.35 -4.83
N LEU A 93 -6.03 5.62 -5.25
CA LEU A 93 -7.21 6.24 -5.85
C LEU A 93 -7.66 5.54 -7.13
N THR A 94 -6.72 5.19 -8.02
CA THR A 94 -7.02 4.48 -9.27
C THR A 94 -7.64 3.12 -9.01
N ILE A 95 -7.18 2.39 -7.99
CA ILE A 95 -7.78 1.10 -7.62
C ILE A 95 -9.16 1.31 -7.00
N ASN A 96 -9.31 2.26 -6.09
CA ASN A 96 -10.58 2.52 -5.39
C ASN A 96 -11.71 3.04 -6.31
N THR A 97 -11.38 3.73 -7.39
CA THR A 97 -12.37 4.21 -8.37
C THR A 97 -12.87 3.12 -9.32
N ARG A 98 -12.14 2.00 -9.43
CA ARG A 98 -12.54 0.87 -10.27
C ARG A 98 -13.52 -0.01 -9.50
N THR A 99 -14.59 -0.43 -10.17
CA THR A 99 -15.61 -1.35 -9.61
C THR A 99 -15.20 -2.82 -9.70
N ASP A 100 -13.96 -3.09 -10.10
CA ASP A 100 -13.41 -4.44 -10.26
C ASP A 100 -13.29 -5.15 -8.90
N THR A 101 -13.58 -6.46 -8.87
CA THR A 101 -13.30 -7.28 -7.68
C THR A 101 -11.83 -7.69 -7.69
N TYR A 102 -11.07 -7.22 -6.70
CA TYR A 102 -9.65 -7.54 -6.58
C TYR A 102 -9.41 -8.69 -5.61
N ILE A 103 -8.39 -9.49 -5.91
CA ILE A 103 -7.76 -10.42 -4.97
C ILE A 103 -6.46 -9.82 -4.43
N VAL A 104 -6.08 -10.15 -3.20
CA VAL A 104 -4.88 -9.60 -2.53
C VAL A 104 -3.63 -9.78 -3.39
N ALA A 105 -3.39 -10.98 -3.92
CA ALA A 105 -2.23 -11.28 -4.76
C ALA A 105 -2.13 -10.38 -6.01
N LYS A 106 -3.27 -9.96 -6.57
CA LYS A 106 -3.29 -9.05 -7.71
C LYS A 106 -2.84 -7.65 -7.29
N ILE A 107 -3.33 -7.16 -6.15
CA ILE A 107 -2.91 -5.86 -5.61
C ILE A 107 -1.42 -5.86 -5.28
N GLU A 108 -0.92 -6.91 -4.62
CA GLU A 108 0.52 -7.06 -4.32
C GLU A 108 1.37 -6.99 -5.60
N SER A 109 0.97 -7.72 -6.65
CA SER A 109 1.70 -7.70 -7.94
C SER A 109 1.71 -6.32 -8.61
N LEU A 110 0.59 -5.58 -8.53
CA LEU A 110 0.47 -4.25 -9.10
C LEU A 110 1.28 -3.21 -8.31
N LEU A 111 1.31 -3.33 -6.98
CA LEU A 111 2.11 -2.48 -6.12
C LEU A 111 3.61 -2.67 -6.41
N LEU A 112 4.08 -3.91 -6.54
CA LEU A 112 5.48 -4.19 -6.88
C LEU A 112 5.87 -3.63 -8.26
N ALA A 113 4.95 -3.71 -9.24
CA ALA A 113 5.17 -3.09 -10.54
C ALA A 113 5.22 -1.56 -10.45
N GLN A 114 4.42 -0.97 -9.55
CA GLN A 114 4.41 0.48 -9.31
C GLN A 114 5.70 0.96 -8.62
N GLU A 115 6.24 0.22 -7.66
CA GLU A 115 7.53 0.52 -7.00
C GLU A 115 8.65 0.69 -8.04
N SER A 116 8.79 -0.25 -8.98
CA SER A 116 9.80 -0.15 -10.06
C SER A 116 9.63 1.08 -10.96
N ARG A 117 8.40 1.60 -11.11
CA ARG A 117 8.15 2.83 -11.89
C ARG A 117 8.51 4.07 -11.09
N ILE A 118 8.21 4.09 -9.79
CA ILE A 118 8.56 5.20 -8.89
C ILE A 118 10.08 5.36 -8.81
N GLU A 119 10.82 4.27 -8.62
CA GLU A 119 12.29 4.27 -8.58
C GLU A 119 12.91 4.89 -9.84
N LYS A 120 12.37 4.55 -11.02
CA LYS A 120 12.82 5.10 -12.30
C LYS A 120 12.52 6.60 -12.42
N CYS A 121 11.36 7.04 -11.95
CA CYS A 121 10.99 8.46 -11.98
C CYS A 121 11.90 9.31 -11.08
N ILE A 122 12.24 8.81 -9.88
CA ILE A 122 13.16 9.49 -8.96
C ILE A 122 14.56 9.60 -9.59
N ALA A 123 15.08 8.53 -10.19
CA ALA A 123 16.38 8.54 -10.87
C ALA A 123 16.47 9.55 -12.02
N THR A 124 15.36 9.84 -12.71
CA THR A 124 15.31 10.86 -13.77
C THR A 124 15.32 12.30 -13.25
N ILE A 125 14.86 12.53 -12.02
CA ILE A 125 14.83 13.87 -11.40
C ILE A 125 16.24 14.26 -10.91
N ASP A 126 16.98 13.32 -10.30
CA ASP A 126 18.38 13.56 -9.89
C ASP A 126 19.33 13.75 -11.10
N SER A 127 18.90 13.33 -12.29
CA SER A 127 19.65 13.50 -13.54
C SER A 127 19.27 14.77 -14.33
N SER A 128 18.37 15.62 -13.84
CA SER A 128 17.99 16.84 -14.56
C SER A 128 18.98 18.00 -14.32
N ALA A 129 19.99 18.08 -15.18
CA ALA A 129 20.45 19.38 -15.68
C ALA A 129 19.24 20.19 -16.20
N PRO A 130 19.24 21.53 -16.09
CA PRO A 130 18.03 22.33 -16.22
C PRO A 130 17.32 22.09 -17.55
N LEU A 131 15.99 21.93 -17.46
CA LEU A 131 15.07 21.89 -18.59
C LEU A 131 15.44 23.02 -19.55
N SER A 132 16.03 22.67 -20.69
CA SER A 132 16.19 23.58 -21.81
C SER A 132 14.80 23.96 -22.30
N SER A 133 14.32 25.11 -21.85
CA SER A 133 13.15 25.76 -22.42
C SER A 133 13.50 26.16 -23.85
N ALA A 134 13.20 25.27 -24.80
CA ALA A 134 13.29 25.53 -26.23
C ALA A 134 12.17 26.50 -26.64
N ASN A 135 12.32 27.79 -26.29
CA ASN A 135 11.56 28.85 -26.94
C ASN A 135 12.17 29.06 -28.33
N LEU A 136 11.61 28.37 -29.32
CA LEU A 136 11.92 28.57 -30.73
C LEU A 136 11.55 30.01 -31.11
N ALA A 137 12.54 30.88 -31.17
CA ALA A 137 12.42 32.22 -31.74
C ALA A 137 12.19 32.09 -33.25
N THR A 138 10.93 32.11 -33.69
CA THR A 138 10.62 32.38 -35.10
C THR A 138 11.03 33.81 -35.40
N ALA A 139 12.20 33.94 -36.03
CA ALA A 139 12.75 35.18 -36.55
C ALA A 139 11.70 35.94 -37.38
N LYS A 140 11.36 37.16 -36.93
CA LYS A 140 10.70 38.16 -37.77
C LYS A 140 11.64 38.48 -38.93
N ARG A 141 11.32 37.97 -40.13
CA ARG A 141 11.93 38.48 -41.37
C ARG A 141 11.53 39.95 -41.54
N PRO A 142 12.47 40.86 -41.84
CA PRO A 142 12.12 42.23 -42.18
C PRO A 142 11.39 42.23 -43.53
N PHE A 143 10.13 42.66 -43.53
CA PHE A 143 9.40 43.01 -44.74
C PHE A 143 10.04 44.28 -45.32
N THR A 144 10.83 44.14 -46.38
CA THR A 144 11.27 45.26 -47.22
C THR A 144 10.09 45.65 -48.11
N LEU A 145 9.41 46.73 -47.74
CA LEU A 145 8.38 47.34 -48.58
C LEU A 145 9.08 48.14 -49.69
N GLY A 146 9.32 47.50 -50.84
CA GLY A 146 9.68 48.19 -52.06
C GLY A 146 8.44 48.91 -52.62
N HIS A 147 8.33 50.21 -52.34
CA HIS A 147 7.35 51.06 -52.99
C HIS A 147 7.96 51.66 -54.26
N SER A 148 7.41 51.21 -55.38
CA SER A 148 7.68 51.66 -56.74
C SER A 148 6.68 52.75 -57.13
N GLY A 149 7.20 53.84 -57.72
CA GLY A 149 6.45 54.76 -58.58
C GLY A 149 6.13 56.12 -57.96
N ASN A 150 6.67 57.20 -58.53
CA ASN A 150 5.98 57.80 -59.66
C ASN A 150 6.87 58.79 -60.43
N SER A 151 6.83 58.66 -61.75
CA SER A 151 7.33 59.60 -62.75
C SER A 151 6.20 60.53 -63.19
N SER A 152 6.53 61.82 -63.26
CA SER A 152 6.14 62.80 -64.29
C SER A 152 4.70 62.83 -64.82
N PHE A 153 4.00 63.92 -64.53
CA PHE A 153 3.54 64.90 -65.53
C PHE A 153 3.70 66.30 -64.95
#